data_AF-A0A4Y2P4P8-F1
#
_entry.id   AF-A0A4Y2P4P8-F1
#
_cell.length_a   1.000
_cell.length_b   1.000
_cell.length_c   1.000
_cell.angle_alpha   90.00
_cell.angle_beta   90.00
_cell.angle_gamma   90.00
#
_symmetry.space_group_name_H-M   'P 1'
#
loop_
_entity.id
_entity.type
_entity.pdbx_description
1 polymer ?
#
loop_
_entity_poly.entity_id
_entity_poly.type
_entity_poly.pdbx_seq_one_letter_code
_entity_poly.pdbx_strand_id
1 'polypeptide(L)'
;MVRLYDTKERRVVKEICTESSSSNNQRVLCICCSPLGTNFVTSTSIGEGGQLCLWDMKTLTMEIGNSAAVPVLDIGGHNKPVNTVDWSAAMESSTCICGTVDGRVIVSTLLNQ
;
A
#
# COMPACT_ATOMS: atom_id res chain seq x y z
N MET A 1 -1.87 1.41 -10.28
CA MET A 1 -0.42 1.37 -10.57
C MET A 1 0.29 2.34 -9.64
N VAL A 2 1.33 1.88 -8.95
CA VAL A 2 2.30 2.72 -8.22
C VAL A 2 3.65 2.65 -8.93
N ARG A 3 4.37 3.78 -9.01
CA ARG A 3 5.69 3.86 -9.63
C ARG A 3 6.71 4.37 -8.63
N LEU A 4 7.80 3.64 -8.46
CA LEU A 4 8.98 4.12 -7.76
C LEU A 4 9.87 4.84 -8.77
N TYR A 5 10.02 6.16 -8.59
CA TYR A 5 10.83 7.01 -9.46
C TYR A 5 12.08 7.47 -8.70
N ASP A 6 13.24 7.17 -9.28
CA ASP A 6 14.52 7.68 -8.78
C ASP A 6 14.74 9.08 -9.34
N THR A 7 14.78 10.08 -8.46
CA THR A 7 14.94 11.49 -8.84
C THR A 7 16.37 11.83 -9.23
N LYS A 8 17.37 11.08 -8.74
CA LYS A 8 18.78 11.27 -9.08
C LYS A 8 19.07 10.73 -10.48
N GLU A 9 18.64 9.50 -10.74
CA GLU A 9 18.82 8.81 -12.03
C GLU A 9 17.72 9.18 -13.05
N ARG A 10 16.70 9.93 -12.62
CA ARG A 10 15.58 10.44 -13.43
C ARG A 10 14.82 9.35 -14.20
N ARG A 11 14.65 8.18 -13.60
CA ARG A 11 14.00 7.02 -14.22
C ARG A 11 13.06 6.30 -13.26
N VAL A 12 12.09 5.59 -13.81
CA VAL A 12 11.29 4.62 -13.05
C VAL A 12 12.18 3.42 -12.73
N VAL A 13 12.25 3.06 -11.45
CA VAL A 13 13.02 1.91 -10.96
C VAL A 13 12.15 0.66 -10.86
N LYS A 14 10.88 0.83 -10.49
CA LYS A 14 9.92 -0.26 -10.35
C LYS A 14 8.49 0.22 -10.61
N GLU A 15 7.71 -0.60 -11.30
CA GLU A 15 6.26 -0.45 -11.40
C GLU A 15 5.59 -1.53 -10.56
N ILE A 16 4.59 -1.13 -9.79
CA ILE A 16 3.80 -2.00 -8.94
C ILE A 16 2.39 -2.05 -9.51
N CYS A 17 2.05 -3.22 -10.04
CA CYS A 17 0.71 -3.57 -10.47
C CYS A 17 0.06 -4.38 -9.36
N THR A 18 -1.04 -3.89 -8.81
CA THR A 18 -1.78 -4.56 -7.73
C THR A 18 -2.71 -5.68 -8.23
N GLU A 19 -2.60 -6.02 -9.52
CA GLU A 19 -3.58 -6.81 -10.26
C GLU A 19 -3.70 -8.25 -9.72
N SER A 20 -4.90 -8.57 -9.25
CA SER A 20 -5.33 -9.92 -8.95
C SER A 20 -6.46 -10.27 -9.93
N SER A 21 -6.09 -10.98 -11.00
CA SER A 21 -6.96 -11.78 -11.88
C SER A 21 -8.24 -11.15 -12.46
N SER A 22 -8.23 -10.98 -13.79
CA SER A 22 -9.36 -10.91 -14.76
C SER A 22 -10.45 -9.84 -14.66
N SER A 23 -10.53 -9.00 -13.63
CA SER A 23 -11.47 -7.85 -13.62
C SER A 23 -10.73 -6.50 -13.67
N ASN A 24 -10.86 -5.80 -14.81
CA ASN A 24 -10.09 -4.60 -15.21
C ASN A 24 -10.30 -3.33 -14.35
N ASN A 25 -10.83 -3.42 -13.13
CA ASN A 25 -11.23 -2.24 -12.35
C ASN A 25 -10.47 -2.08 -11.03
N GLN A 26 -9.19 -2.44 -11.01
CA GLN A 26 -8.35 -2.09 -9.88
C GLN A 26 -7.84 -0.65 -9.96
N ARG A 27 -8.00 0.13 -8.89
CA ARG A 27 -7.50 1.50 -8.83
C ARG A 27 -6.88 1.78 -7.48
N VAL A 28 -5.68 2.33 -7.48
CA VAL A 28 -5.04 2.84 -6.26
C VAL A 28 -5.73 4.14 -5.91
N LEU A 29 -6.31 4.22 -4.71
CA LEU A 29 -7.10 5.36 -4.25
C LEU A 29 -6.29 6.30 -3.36
N CYS A 30 -5.45 5.74 -2.51
CA CYS A 30 -4.66 6.50 -1.55
C CYS A 30 -3.32 5.78 -1.29
N ILE A 31 -2.33 6.54 -0.85
CA ILE A 31 -1.01 6.06 -0.45
C ILE A 31 -0.54 6.86 0.76
N CYS A 32 0.10 6.20 1.71
CA CYS A 32 0.81 6.85 2.82
C CYS A 32 2.16 6.17 3.07
N CYS A 33 3.14 6.94 3.50
CA CYS A 33 4.47 6.41 3.83
C CYS A 33 4.59 6.27 5.35
N SER A 34 5.29 5.23 5.79
CA SER A 34 5.74 5.15 7.19
C SER A 34 6.75 6.28 7.46
N PRO A 35 6.63 7.02 8.57
CA PRO A 35 7.61 8.03 8.95
C PRO A 35 8.87 7.43 9.59
N LEU A 36 8.87 6.14 9.95
CA LEU A 36 9.95 5.49 10.72
C LEU A 36 10.81 4.51 9.89
N GLY A 37 10.47 4.24 8.64
CA GLY A 37 11.14 3.18 7.87
C GLY A 37 10.95 3.26 6.37
N THR A 38 11.23 2.15 5.68
CA THR A 38 11.15 2.03 4.22
C THR A 38 9.79 1.57 3.73
N ASN A 39 8.81 1.46 4.63
CA ASN A 39 7.50 0.95 4.33
C ASN A 39 6.55 2.04 3.84
N PHE A 40 5.61 1.63 3.00
CA PHE A 40 4.47 2.46 2.62
C PHE A 40 3.25 1.57 2.44
N VAL A 41 2.07 2.17 2.54
CA VAL A 41 0.79 1.50 2.39
C VAL A 41 0.03 2.08 1.21
N THR A 42 -0.59 1.21 0.44
CA THR A 42 -1.50 1.59 -0.64
C THR A 42 -2.89 1.07 -0.36
N SER A 43 -3.90 1.91 -0.59
CA SER A 43 -5.26 1.41 -0.75
C SER A 43 -5.59 1.20 -2.22
N THR A 44 -6.19 0.06 -2.53
CA THR A 44 -6.69 -0.30 -3.86
C THR A 44 -8.18 -0.64 -3.78
N SER A 45 -8.97 -0.11 -4.69
CA SER A 45 -10.34 -0.60 -4.93
C SER A 45 -10.28 -1.83 -5.82
N ILE A 46 -10.99 -2.91 -5.46
CA ILE A 46 -11.08 -4.14 -6.26
C ILE A 46 -12.56 -4.47 -6.44
N GLY A 47 -13.13 -4.11 -7.59
CA GLY A 47 -14.58 -4.17 -7.79
C GLY A 47 -15.30 -3.27 -6.79
N GLU A 48 -16.18 -3.85 -5.97
CA GLU A 48 -16.85 -3.15 -4.86
C GLU A 48 -16.09 -3.24 -3.52
N GLY A 49 -14.96 -3.96 -3.48
CA GLY A 49 -14.14 -4.17 -2.30
C GLY A 49 -12.99 -3.17 -2.18
N GLY A 50 -12.32 -3.19 -1.03
CA GLY A 50 -11.09 -2.44 -0.79
C GLY A 50 -10.00 -3.36 -0.26
N GLN A 51 -8.76 -3.11 -0.67
CA GLN A 51 -7.57 -3.80 -0.18
C GLN A 51 -6.56 -2.77 0.32
N LEU A 52 -5.84 -3.12 1.38
CA LEU A 52 -4.76 -2.33 1.95
C LEU A 52 -3.50 -3.17 1.98
N CYS A 53 -2.51 -2.78 1.18
CA CYS A 53 -1.26 -3.51 1.06
C CYS A 53 -0.13 -2.72 1.70
N LEU A 54 0.65 -3.38 2.56
CA LEU A 54 1.92 -2.92 3.06
C LEU A 54 3.02 -3.32 2.08
N TRP A 55 3.88 -2.36 1.75
CA TRP A 55 5.03 -2.55 0.87
C TRP A 55 6.31 -2.19 1.59
N ASP A 56 7.42 -2.78 1.17
CA ASP A 56 8.76 -2.43 1.64
C ASP A 56 9.62 -1.96 0.45
N MET A 57 10.04 -0.70 0.49
CA MET A 57 10.82 -0.08 -0.60
C MET A 57 12.18 -0.75 -0.80
N LYS A 58 12.80 -1.27 0.27
CA LYS A 58 14.11 -1.93 0.18
C LYS A 58 14.00 -3.22 -0.64
N THR A 59 13.04 -4.07 -0.32
CA THR A 59 12.76 -5.30 -1.09
C THR A 59 12.43 -4.98 -2.54
N LEU A 60 11.59 -3.97 -2.78
CA LEU A 60 11.18 -3.56 -4.13
C LEU A 60 12.32 -3.04 -5.00
N THR A 61 13.37 -2.48 -4.39
CA THR A 61 14.56 -1.98 -5.11
C THR A 61 15.65 -3.03 -5.25
N MET A 62 15.66 -4.06 -4.39
CA MET A 62 16.61 -5.17 -4.45
C MET A 62 16.21 -6.28 -5.42
N GLU A 63 14.93 -6.42 -5.77
CA GLU A 63 14.49 -7.37 -6.78
C GLU A 63 15.05 -7.01 -8.16
N ILE A 64 16.16 -7.67 -8.53
CA ILE A 64 16.81 -7.52 -9.83
C ILE A 64 15.94 -8.21 -10.89
N GLY A 65 15.27 -7.43 -11.72
CA GLY A 65 14.49 -7.92 -12.86
C GLY A 65 13.02 -7.51 -12.83
N ASN A 66 12.30 -7.88 -13.89
CA ASN A 66 10.89 -7.51 -14.09
C ASN A 66 9.92 -8.40 -13.28
N SER A 67 10.38 -8.97 -12.15
CA SER A 67 9.55 -9.76 -11.25
C SER A 67 8.39 -8.90 -10.74
N ALA A 68 7.21 -9.51 -10.68
CA ALA A 68 6.02 -8.87 -10.15
C ALA A 68 6.27 -8.49 -8.68
N ALA A 69 6.04 -7.21 -8.36
CA ALA A 69 6.16 -6.72 -6.99
C ALA A 69 5.11 -7.39 -6.11
N VAL A 70 5.53 -7.98 -4.99
CA VAL A 70 4.65 -8.63 -4.01
C VAL A 70 4.55 -7.76 -2.76
N PRO A 71 3.34 -7.50 -2.23
CA PRO A 71 3.21 -6.78 -0.97
C PRO A 71 3.75 -7.63 0.20
N VAL A 72 4.27 -6.95 1.22
CA VAL A 72 4.73 -7.59 2.47
C VAL A 72 3.54 -8.22 3.19
N LEU A 73 2.41 -7.50 3.23
CA LEU A 73 1.21 -7.91 3.93
C LEU A 73 -0.04 -7.30 3.26
N ASP A 74 -1.10 -8.09 3.18
CA ASP A 74 -2.47 -7.57 3.05
C ASP A 74 -3.04 -7.35 4.45
N ILE A 75 -3.26 -6.07 4.82
CA ILE A 75 -3.65 -5.67 6.17
C ILE A 75 -5.07 -6.17 6.50
N GLY A 76 -5.90 -6.45 5.48
CA GLY A 76 -7.24 -7.00 5.67
C GLY A 76 -8.20 -6.11 6.47
N GLY A 77 -9.41 -6.60 6.75
CA GLY A 77 -10.42 -5.88 7.55
C GLY A 77 -11.30 -4.90 6.76
N HIS A 78 -11.04 -4.70 5.47
CA HIS A 78 -11.78 -3.78 4.60
C HIS A 78 -12.61 -4.55 3.57
N ASN A 79 -13.92 -4.34 3.59
CA ASN A 79 -14.85 -4.93 2.60
C ASN A 79 -15.36 -3.91 1.58
N LYS A 80 -14.92 -2.65 1.72
CA LYS A 80 -15.29 -1.51 0.87
C LYS A 80 -14.05 -0.68 0.55
N PRO A 81 -14.04 0.08 -0.56
CA PRO A 81 -12.86 0.83 -0.97
C PRO A 81 -12.42 1.79 0.13
N VAL A 82 -11.12 1.83 0.39
CA VAL A 82 -10.51 2.75 1.35
C VAL A 82 -10.07 3.99 0.58
N ASN A 83 -10.73 5.11 0.85
CA ASN A 83 -10.49 6.34 0.09
C ASN A 83 -9.43 7.25 0.74
N THR A 84 -9.12 7.01 2.01
CA THR A 84 -8.08 7.74 2.73
C THR A 84 -7.32 6.80 3.67
N VAL A 85 -6.01 7.01 3.74
CA VAL A 85 -5.11 6.29 4.64
C VAL A 85 -4.15 7.31 5.25
N ASP A 86 -3.96 7.25 6.55
CA ASP A 86 -2.93 7.98 7.27
C ASP A 86 -2.08 7.02 8.10
N TRP A 87 -0.86 7.44 8.42
CA TRP A 87 0.09 6.66 9.22
C TRP A 87 0.51 7.44 10.46
N SER A 88 0.27 6.85 11.62
CA SER A 88 0.76 7.36 12.90
C SER A 88 1.86 6.47 13.44
N ALA A 89 2.95 7.10 13.86
CA ALA A 89 4.06 6.48 14.60
C ALA A 89 4.02 6.81 16.10
N ALA A 90 2.87 7.30 16.60
CA ALA A 90 2.72 7.66 18.00
C ALA A 90 3.01 6.44 18.89
N MET A 91 3.75 6.69 19.98
CA MET A 91 4.16 5.67 20.97
C MET A 91 4.95 4.51 20.37
N GLU A 92 5.74 4.75 19.31
CA GLU A 92 6.50 3.72 18.58
C GLU A 92 5.61 2.61 17.97
N SER A 93 4.29 2.81 17.97
CA SER A 93 3.35 1.91 17.31
C SER A 93 3.22 2.31 15.85
N SER A 94 3.41 1.36 14.95
CA SER A 94 3.23 1.58 13.53
C SER A 94 1.75 1.42 13.16
N THR A 95 0.96 2.48 13.27
CA THR A 95 -0.51 2.40 13.15
C THR A 95 -1.02 3.06 11.88
N CYS A 96 -1.79 2.31 11.08
CA CYS A 96 -2.52 2.81 9.92
C CYS A 96 -3.96 3.18 10.31
N ILE A 97 -4.41 4.37 9.93
CA ILE A 97 -5.78 4.85 10.14
C ILE A 97 -6.44 5.01 8.77
N CYS A 98 -7.57 4.34 8.57
CA CYS A 98 -8.18 4.19 7.25
C CYS A 98 -9.64 4.61 7.28
N GLY A 99 -10.06 5.41 6.31
CA GLY A 99 -11.47 5.73 6.05
C GLY A 99 -11.99 4.96 4.85
N THR A 100 -13.17 4.37 4.96
CA THR A 100 -13.83 3.61 3.88
C THR A 100 -15.03 4.37 3.31
N VAL A 101 -15.39 4.05 2.07
CA VAL A 101 -16.53 4.66 1.36
C VAL A 101 -17.87 4.44 2.09
N ASP A 102 -18.03 3.36 2.86
CA ASP A 102 -19.22 3.11 3.69
C ASP A 102 -19.22 3.84 5.04
N GLY A 103 -18.31 4.81 5.22
CA GLY A 103 -18.27 5.69 6.38
C GLY A 103 -17.65 5.07 7.63
N ARG A 104 -16.91 3.96 7.50
CA ARG A 104 -16.20 3.35 8.63
C ARG A 104 -14.78 3.90 8.74
N VAL A 105 -14.31 3.99 9.98
CA VAL A 105 -12.92 4.22 10.31
C VAL A 105 -12.36 2.93 10.89
N ILE A 106 -11.24 2.46 10.35
CA ILE A 106 -10.55 1.26 10.81
C ILE A 106 -9.12 1.65 11.18
N VAL A 107 -8.68 1.18 12.33
CA VAL A 107 -7.33 1.43 12.87
C VAL A 107 -6.62 0.09 12.97
N SER A 108 -5.51 -0.04 12.25
CA SER A 108 -4.71 -1.26 12.16
C SER A 108 -3.31 -0.99 12.69
N THR A 109 -2.90 -1.68 13.76
CA THR A 109 -1.54 -1.59 14.29
C THR A 109 -0.68 -2.69 13.70
N LEU A 110 0.41 -2.30 13.07
CA LEU A 110 1.48 -3.18 12.61
C LEU A 110 2.41 -3.42 13.81
N LEU A 111 2.13 -4.47 14.58
CA LEU A 111 3.04 -4.91 15.64
C LEU A 111 4.30 -5.49 14.98
N ASN A 112 5.49 -5.18 15.53
CA ASN A 112 6.78 -5.66 15.03
C ASN A 112 6.68 -7.15 14.64
N GLN A 113 6.88 -7.43 13.35
CA GLN A 113 7.02 -8.79 12.82
C GLN A 113 8.41 -9.33 13.14
#